data_AF-A0A3N5XJF7-F1
#
_entry.id   AF-A0A3N5XJF7-F1
#
_cell.length_a   1.000
_cell.length_b   1.000
_cell.length_c   1.000
_cell.angle_alpha   90.00
_cell.angle_beta   90.00
_cell.angle_gamma   90.00
#
_symmetry.space_group_name_H-M   'P 1'
#
loop_
_entity.id
_entity.type
_entity.pdbx_description
1 polymer ?
#
loop_
_entity_poly.entity_id
_entity_poly.type
_entity_poly.pdbx_seq_one_letter_code
_entity_poly.pdbx_strand_id
1 'polypeptide(L)' 'ASVAGACLTKLGIKLPALIDDVKNTAERAYTGWPDRLYVVDRNGRIAYKSLPGPFGFRPGELEKALIKVLGS' A
#
# COMPACT_ATOMS: atom_id res chain seq x y z
N ALA A 1 -18.17 -7.19 7.41
CA ALA A 1 -16.87 -7.14 8.12
C ALA A 1 -16.23 -8.51 8.41
N SER A 2 -16.97 -9.63 8.52
CA SER A 2 -16.42 -10.91 9.01
C SER A 2 -15.51 -11.73 8.06
N VAL A 3 -15.54 -11.50 6.74
CA VAL A 3 -14.83 -12.38 5.78
C VAL A 3 -13.38 -11.94 5.52
N ALA A 4 -13.09 -10.63 5.52
CA ALA A 4 -11.75 -10.11 5.27
C ALA A 4 -10.72 -10.58 6.31
N GLY A 5 -11.14 -10.72 7.57
CA GLY A 5 -10.29 -11.21 8.66
C GLY A 5 -9.76 -12.63 8.42
N ALA A 6 -10.55 -13.51 7.78
CA ALA A 6 -10.16 -14.89 7.54
C ALA A 6 -8.94 -15.01 6.61
N CYS A 7 -8.83 -14.16 5.59
CA CYS A 7 -7.68 -14.13 4.69
C CYS A 7 -6.42 -13.64 5.42
N LEU A 8 -6.54 -12.59 6.24
CA LEU A 8 -5.41 -12.05 7.00
C LEU A 8 -4.83 -13.07 7.97
N THR A 9 -5.70 -13.77 8.70
CA THR A 9 -5.29 -14.82 9.63
C THR A 9 -4.62 -15.98 8.90
N LYS A 10 -5.21 -16.46 7.79
CA LYS A 10 -4.64 -17.58 7.02
C LYS A 10 -3.30 -17.25 6.36
N LEU A 11 -3.10 -16.01 5.90
CA LEU A 11 -1.86 -15.57 5.24
C LEU A 11 -0.83 -15.00 6.23
N GLY A 12 -1.16 -14.89 7.53
CA GLY A 12 -0.27 -14.32 8.54
C GLY A 12 0.05 -12.85 8.33
N ILE A 13 -0.83 -12.10 7.66
CA ILE A 13 -0.61 -10.68 7.36
C ILE A 13 -0.78 -9.88 8.65
N LYS A 14 0.29 -9.20 9.08
CA LYS A 14 0.33 -8.41 10.32
C LYS A 14 -0.10 -6.95 10.14
N LEU A 15 -0.20 -6.51 8.89
CA LEU A 15 -0.65 -5.15 8.56
C LEU A 15 -2.17 -5.10 8.53
N PRO A 16 -2.81 -4.01 9.01
CA PRO A 16 -4.23 -3.79 8.80
C PRO A 16 -4.53 -3.84 7.31
N ALA A 17 -5.53 -4.64 6.93
CA ALA A 17 -6.05 -4.62 5.57
C ALA A 17 -7.47 -4.10 5.55
N LEU A 18 -7.75 -3.31 4.52
CA LEU A 18 -9.03 -2.70 4.26
C LEU A 18 -9.49 -3.12 2.86
N ILE A 19 -10.79 -3.05 2.62
CA ILE A 19 -11.39 -3.28 1.31
C ILE A 19 -11.81 -1.92 0.77
N ASP A 20 -11.44 -1.63 -0.49
CA ASP A 20 -11.89 -0.41 -1.18
C ASP A 20 -13.41 -0.42 -1.32
N ASP A 21 -14.00 0.74 -1.54
CA ASP A 21 -15.43 0.83 -1.81
C ASP A 21 -15.78 0.22 -3.18
N VAL A 22 -17.08 -0.03 -3.39
CA VAL A 22 -17.58 -0.62 -4.65
C VAL A 22 -17.40 0.29 -5.88
N LYS A 23 -16.98 1.55 -5.67
CA LYS A 23 -16.71 2.52 -6.74
C LYS A 23 -15.21 2.57 -7.09
N ASN A 24 -14.38 1.73 -6.45
CA ASN A 24 -12.93 1.72 -6.61
C ASN A 24 -12.31 3.10 -6.32
N THR A 25 -12.81 3.80 -5.28
CA THR A 25 -12.37 5.17 -4.99
C THR A 25 -10.87 5.23 -4.68
N ALA A 26 -10.35 4.33 -3.86
CA ALA A 26 -8.93 4.30 -3.52
C ALA A 26 -8.07 3.86 -4.71
N GLU A 27 -8.49 2.82 -5.45
CA GLU A 27 -7.81 2.38 -6.65
C GLU A 27 -7.67 3.53 -7.66
N ARG A 28 -8.76 4.24 -7.96
CA ARG A 28 -8.75 5.33 -8.93
C ARG A 28 -7.89 6.51 -8.48
N ALA A 29 -7.96 6.86 -7.19
CA ALA A 29 -7.17 7.96 -6.63
C ALA A 29 -5.66 7.65 -6.63
N TYR A 30 -5.30 6.39 -6.42
CA TYR A 30 -3.90 5.95 -6.29
C TYR A 30 -3.39 5.11 -7.46
N THR A 31 -4.15 5.00 -8.56
CA THR A 31 -3.83 4.14 -9.72
C THR A 31 -3.30 2.77 -9.27
N GLY A 32 -4.09 2.11 -8.42
CA GLY A 32 -3.65 0.97 -7.62
C GLY A 32 -3.42 -0.31 -8.43
N TRP A 33 -4.07 -0.43 -9.59
CA TRP A 33 -3.95 -1.61 -10.44
C TRP A 33 -2.60 -1.68 -11.20
N PRO A 34 -2.02 -2.88 -11.43
CA PRO A 34 -2.41 -4.19 -10.88
C PRO A 34 -2.05 -4.35 -9.39
N ASP A 35 -0.95 -3.76 -8.96
CA ASP A 35 -0.60 -3.50 -7.57
C ASP A 35 0.28 -2.23 -7.50
N ARG A 36 0.35 -1.62 -6.29
CA ARG A 36 1.22 -0.49 -5.99
C ARG A 36 1.70 -0.47 -4.54
N LEU A 37 2.90 0.05 -4.37
CA LEU A 37 3.47 0.46 -3.09
C LEU A 37 3.53 1.99 -3.03
N TYR A 38 3.11 2.54 -1.89
CA TYR A 38 3.12 3.97 -1.62
C TYR A 38 3.72 4.26 -0.24
N VAL A 39 4.42 5.39 -0.12
CA VAL A 39 4.69 6.05 1.17
C VAL A 39 4.03 7.42 1.14
N VAL A 40 3.18 7.68 2.12
CA VAL A 40 2.62 9.00 2.39
C VAL A 40 3.32 9.55 3.63
N ASP A 41 3.86 10.76 3.54
CA ASP A 41 4.58 11.39 4.67
C ASP A 41 3.63 11.98 5.73
N ARG A 42 4.22 12.51 6.81
CA ARG A 42 3.48 13.13 7.93
C ARG A 42 2.66 14.36 7.52
N ASN A 43 2.97 14.98 6.38
CA ASN A 43 2.26 16.13 5.83
C ASN A 43 1.24 15.71 4.77
N GLY A 44 0.99 14.40 4.59
CA GLY A 44 0.04 13.88 3.61
C GLY A 44 0.56 13.87 2.17
N ARG A 45 1.87 14.06 1.94
CA ARG A 45 2.46 14.07 0.58
C ARG A 45 2.90 12.68 0.17
N ILE A 46 2.80 12.36 -1.11
CA ILE A 46 3.36 11.11 -1.66
C ILE A 46 4.89 11.24 -1.69
N ALA A 47 5.56 10.56 -0.75
CA ALA A 47 7.01 10.49 -0.67
C ALA A 47 7.59 9.39 -1.58
N TYR A 48 6.78 8.37 -1.91
CA TYR A 48 7.13 7.32 -2.85
C TYR A 48 5.89 6.72 -3.50
N LYS A 49 6.01 6.41 -4.79
CA LYS A 49 5.03 5.68 -5.61
C LYS A 49 5.81 4.69 -6.47
N SER A 50 5.49 3.40 -6.35
CA SER A 50 6.14 2.38 -7.19
C SER A 50 5.66 2.42 -8.65
N LEU A 51 6.44 1.78 -9.53
CA LEU A 51 5.96 1.37 -10.84
C LEU A 51 4.87 0.28 -10.71
N PRO A 52 4.08 0.02 -11.77
CA PRO A 52 3.13 -1.08 -11.77
C PRO A 52 3.77 -2.45 -11.56
N GLY A 53 3.12 -3.27 -10.73
CA GLY A 53 3.50 -4.66 -10.55
C GLY A 53 3.18 -5.58 -11.74
N PRO A 54 3.66 -6.83 -11.69
CA PRO A 54 4.49 -7.36 -10.61
C PRO A 54 5.93 -6.81 -10.63
N PHE A 55 6.41 -6.32 -11.79
CA PHE A 55 7.80 -5.89 -11.98
C PHE A 55 8.19 -4.64 -11.18
N GLY A 56 7.23 -3.76 -10.91
CA GLY A 56 7.40 -2.57 -10.08
C GLY A 56 7.25 -2.81 -8.58
N PHE A 57 6.82 -3.99 -8.14
CA PHE A 57 6.63 -4.31 -6.73
C PHE A 57 7.98 -4.58 -6.07
N ARG A 58 8.61 -3.53 -5.52
CA ARG A 58 9.96 -3.59 -4.93
C ARG A 58 9.95 -3.16 -3.45
N PRO A 59 9.79 -4.10 -2.50
CA PRO A 59 9.74 -3.78 -1.07
C PRO A 59 10.95 -3.01 -0.55
N GLY A 60 12.15 -3.28 -1.09
CA GLY A 60 13.37 -2.56 -0.67
C GLY A 60 13.39 -1.08 -1.06
N GLU A 61 12.66 -0.67 -2.11
CA GLU A 61 12.51 0.76 -2.44
C GLU A 61 11.53 1.45 -1.49
N LEU A 62 10.44 0.76 -1.12
CA LEU A 62 9.50 1.22 -0.09
C LEU A 62 10.20 1.40 1.26
N GLU A 63 11.02 0.44 1.70
CA GLU A 63 11.78 0.52 2.95
C GLU A 63 12.69 1.75 2.99
N LYS A 64 13.46 2.00 1.91
CA LYS A 64 14.31 3.19 1.80
C LYS A 64 13.51 4.49 1.92
N ALA A 65 12.33 4.55 1.27
CA ALA A 65 11.45 5.70 1.36
C ALA A 65 10.89 5.90 2.78
N LEU A 66 10.51 4.82 3.47
CA LEU A 66 10.07 4.87 4.87
C LEU A 66 11.18 5.37 5.81
N ILE A 67 12.40 4.83 5.70
CA ILE A 67 13.55 5.29 6.50
C ILE A 67 13.79 6.78 6.29
N LYS A 68 13.73 7.25 5.04
CA LYS A 68 13.90 8.68 4.72
C LYS A 68 12.84 9.56 5.38
N VAL A 69 11.57 9.15 5.34
CA VAL A 69 10.44 9.90 5.94
C VAL A 69 10.43 9.85 7.47
N LEU A 70 10.97 8.80 8.07
CA LEU A 70 11.06 8.67 9.53
C LEU A 70 12.28 9.38 10.12
N GLY A 71 13.36 9.52 9.36
CA GLY A 71 14.56 10.26 9.77
C GLY A 71 14.52 11.77 9.46
N SER A 72 13.52 12.24 8.72
CA SER A 72 13.28 13.65 8.39
C SER A 72 12.43 14.38 9.40
#